data_AF-A0A9Q3PBH6-F1
#
_entry.id   AF-A0A9Q3PBH6-F1
#
_cell.length_a   1.000
_cell.length_b   1.000
_cell.length_c   1.000
_cell.angle_alpha   90.00
_cell.angle_beta   90.00
_cell.angle_gamma   90.00
#
_symmetry.space_group_name_H-M   'P 1'
#
loop_
_entity.id
_entity.type
_entity.pdbx_description
1 polymer ?
#
loop_
_entity_poly.entity_id
_entity_poly.type
_entity_poly.pdbx_seq_one_letter_code
_entity_poly.pdbx_strand_id
1 'polypeptide(L)'
;MLEKGFNSRLPYDSPKKHLVDSHPTASSLKIILDNERHHANRCMQDYCKYPKEKWDQSKEPPEFEVGDLALVSTLNFNNIKGPKKLKNSFSGTFMIKALHGPNSVQ
;
A
#
# COMPACT_ATOMS: atom_id res chain seq x y z
N MET A 1 46.36 22.10 -16.84
CA MET A 1 45.75 22.08 -15.49
C MET A 1 45.46 23.51 -15.11
N LEU A 2 44.19 23.89 -14.97
CA LEU A 2 43.80 25.22 -14.49
C LEU A 2 42.60 25.04 -13.56
N GLU A 3 42.85 25.09 -12.25
CA GLU A 3 41.80 25.14 -11.24
C GLU A 3 40.99 26.43 -11.49
N LYS A 4 39.77 26.29 -12.01
CA LYS A 4 38.83 27.40 -12.12
C LYS A 4 38.31 27.69 -10.71
N GLY A 5 38.74 28.84 -10.19
CA GLY A 5 38.54 29.28 -8.81
C GLY A 5 37.09 29.30 -8.33
N PHE A 6 36.96 29.10 -7.03
CA PHE A 6 35.71 29.21 -6.29
C PHE A 6 35.20 30.65 -6.31
N ASN A 7 33.99 30.87 -6.83
CA ASN A 7 33.36 32.19 -6.88
C ASN A 7 32.32 32.30 -5.76
N SER A 8 32.66 33.06 -4.71
CA SER A 8 31.83 33.26 -3.51
C SER A 8 30.53 34.04 -3.76
N ARG A 9 30.28 34.52 -4.98
CA ARG A 9 29.09 35.29 -5.36
C ARG A 9 28.02 34.47 -6.10
N LEU A 10 28.27 33.20 -6.39
CA LEU A 10 27.24 32.33 -6.95
C LEU A 10 26.25 31.94 -5.84
N PRO A 11 24.92 32.03 -6.07
CA PRO A 11 23.95 31.55 -5.10
C PRO A 11 24.26 30.09 -4.79
N TYR A 12 24.46 29.78 -3.50
CA TYR A 12 24.79 28.43 -3.01
C TYR A 12 23.77 27.39 -3.50
N ASP A 13 22.54 27.85 -3.69
CA ASP A 13 21.48 27.13 -4.38
C ASP A 13 21.62 27.27 -5.91
N SER A 14 22.54 26.50 -6.47
CA SER A 14 22.65 26.31 -7.91
C SER A 14 21.34 25.71 -8.46
N PRO A 15 20.82 26.17 -9.62
CA PRO A 15 19.58 25.67 -10.23
C PRO A 15 19.65 24.20 -10.71
N LYS A 16 20.70 23.47 -10.33
CA LYS A 16 20.99 22.09 -10.74
C LYS A 16 20.44 21.02 -9.78
N LYS A 17 19.58 21.37 -8.83
CA LYS A 17 19.03 20.43 -7.84
C LYS A 17 18.32 19.21 -8.44
N HIS A 18 17.89 19.30 -9.70
CA HIS A 18 17.22 18.22 -10.44
C HIS A 18 18.11 17.50 -11.48
N LEU A 19 19.38 17.90 -11.63
CA LEU A 19 20.29 17.26 -12.58
C LEU A 19 21.01 16.10 -11.89
N VAL A 20 21.15 14.99 -12.62
CA VAL A 20 21.95 13.84 -12.17
C VAL A 20 23.41 14.25 -12.23
N ASP A 21 24.03 14.42 -11.06
CA ASP A 21 25.48 14.62 -10.97
C ASP A 21 26.19 13.34 -11.41
N SER A 22 26.98 13.42 -12.48
CA SER A 22 27.81 12.30 -12.95
C SER A 22 28.86 11.86 -11.92
N HIS A 23 29.20 12.73 -10.97
CA HIS A 23 30.14 12.48 -9.87
C HIS A 23 29.52 12.95 -8.56
N PRO A 24 28.63 12.16 -7.96
CA PRO A 24 27.88 12.60 -6.78
C PRO A 24 28.82 12.69 -5.57
N THR A 25 28.74 13.81 -4.86
CA THR A 25 29.36 13.96 -3.54
C THR A 25 28.60 13.10 -2.53
N ALA A 26 29.21 12.73 -1.41
CA ALA A 26 28.54 11.96 -0.35
C ALA A 26 27.20 12.58 0.11
N SER A 27 27.10 13.91 0.11
CA SER A 27 25.86 14.63 0.41
C SER A 27 24.78 14.44 -0.65
N SER A 28 25.12 14.44 -1.95
CA SER A 28 24.13 14.21 -3.01
C SER A 28 23.71 12.74 -3.09
N LEU A 29 24.61 11.80 -2.80
CA LEU A 29 24.26 10.39 -2.65
C LEU A 29 23.22 10.16 -1.56
N LYS A 30 23.36 10.81 -0.41
CA LYS A 30 22.38 10.71 0.68
C LYS A 30 20.99 11.16 0.22
N ILE A 31 20.90 12.30 -0.46
CA ILE A 31 19.64 12.84 -0.96
C ILE A 31 18.98 11.86 -1.93
N ILE A 32 19.77 11.26 -2.84
CA ILE A 32 19.27 10.24 -3.77
C ILE A 32 18.72 9.03 -3.01
N LEU A 33 19.46 8.49 -2.05
CA LEU A 33 19.02 7.35 -1.25
C LEU A 33 17.75 7.64 -0.44
N ASP A 34 17.67 8.84 0.16
CA ASP A 34 16.48 9.25 0.90
C ASP A 34 15.28 9.35 -0.06
N ASN A 35 15.44 9.92 -1.26
CA ASN A 35 14.38 10.00 -2.26
C ASN A 35 13.91 8.62 -2.73
N GLU A 36 14.84 7.71 -3.03
CA GLU A 36 14.53 6.33 -3.41
C GLU A 36 13.78 5.60 -2.30
N ARG A 37 14.17 5.81 -1.04
CA ARG A 37 13.47 5.22 0.11
C ARG A 37 12.05 5.76 0.24
N HIS A 38 11.85 7.07 0.06
CA HIS A 38 10.52 7.67 0.08
C HIS A 38 9.66 7.15 -1.08
N HIS A 39 10.24 7.01 -2.27
CA HIS A 39 9.56 6.47 -3.43
C HIS A 39 9.15 5.00 -3.22
N ALA A 40 10.07 4.15 -2.74
CA ALA A 40 9.78 2.76 -2.41
C ALA A 40 8.66 2.63 -1.37
N ASN A 41 8.69 3.45 -0.32
CA ASN A 41 7.62 3.48 0.69
C ASN A 41 6.26 3.86 0.07
N ARG A 42 6.24 4.86 -0.83
CA ARG A 42 5.02 5.25 -1.53
C ARG A 42 4.49 4.12 -2.42
N CYS A 43 5.36 3.47 -3.20
CA CYS A 43 4.99 2.34 -4.04
C CYS A 43 4.36 1.20 -3.22
N MET A 44 4.90 0.91 -2.03
CA MET A 44 4.31 -0.08 -1.11
C MET A 44 2.92 0.34 -0.61
N GLN A 45 2.76 1.61 -0.23
CA GLN A 45 1.45 2.12 0.22
C GLN A 45 0.42 2.08 -0.89
N ASP A 46 0.79 2.53 -2.10
CA ASP A 46 -0.08 2.54 -3.27
C ASP A 46 -0.48 1.12 -3.69
N TYR A 47 0.47 0.18 -3.65
CA TYR A 47 0.20 -1.24 -3.91
C TYR A 47 -0.84 -1.84 -2.97
N CYS A 48 -0.79 -1.49 -1.68
CA CYS A 48 -1.79 -1.96 -0.71
C CYS A 48 -3.14 -1.23 -0.84
N LYS A 49 -3.12 0.05 -1.22
CA LYS A 49 -4.30 0.91 -1.30
C LYS A 49 -5.16 0.60 -2.52
N TYR A 50 -4.55 0.38 -3.68
CA TYR A 50 -5.26 0.18 -4.94
C TYR A 50 -6.23 -1.03 -4.93
N PRO A 51 -5.84 -2.23 -4.48
CA PRO A 51 -6.75 -3.38 -4.41
C PRO A 51 -7.90 -3.14 -3.43
N LYS A 52 -7.63 -2.45 -2.31
CA LYS A 52 -8.65 -2.11 -1.32
C LYS A 52 -9.71 -1.19 -1.91
N GLU A 53 -9.28 -0.08 -2.51
CA GLU A 53 -10.19 0.88 -3.14
C GLU A 53 -10.98 0.26 -4.29
N LYS A 54 -10.33 -0.55 -5.12
CA LYS A 54 -11.00 -1.28 -6.22
C LYS A 54 -12.06 -2.25 -5.69
N TRP A 55 -11.76 -2.96 -4.60
CA TRP A 55 -12.72 -3.86 -3.97
C TRP A 55 -13.91 -3.07 -3.43
N ASP A 56 -13.65 -1.99 -2.70
CA ASP A 56 -14.68 -1.15 -2.08
C ASP A 56 -15.58 -0.46 -3.11
N GLN A 57 -15.06 -0.10 -4.29
CA GLN A 57 -15.88 0.44 -5.39
C GLN A 57 -16.74 -0.62 -6.09
N SER A 58 -16.28 -1.88 -6.11
CA SER A 58 -16.95 -2.94 -6.87
C SER A 58 -18.11 -3.62 -6.14
N LYS A 59 -18.23 -3.38 -4.83
CA LYS A 59 -19.20 -4.03 -3.95
C LYS A 59 -20.05 -2.98 -3.26
N GLU A 60 -21.35 -3.21 -3.25
CA GLU A 60 -22.25 -2.43 -2.41
C GLU A 60 -21.94 -2.72 -0.94
N PRO A 61 -21.90 -1.68 -0.09
CA PRO A 61 -21.63 -1.83 1.32
C PRO A 61 -22.74 -2.66 1.98
N PRO A 62 -22.41 -3.75 2.67
CA PRO A 62 -23.39 -4.52 3.42
C PRO A 62 -23.80 -3.76 4.69
N GLU A 63 -25.08 -3.88 5.05
CA GLU A 63 -25.65 -3.33 6.28
C GLU A 63 -25.40 -4.33 7.43
N PHE A 64 -24.18 -4.33 7.96
CA PHE A 64 -23.81 -5.14 9.13
C PHE A 64 -23.60 -4.26 10.35
N GLU A 65 -24.15 -4.67 11.49
CA GLU A 65 -23.89 -4.05 12.78
C GLU A 65 -23.05 -4.96 13.69
N VAL A 66 -22.33 -4.34 14.64
CA VAL A 66 -21.60 -5.10 15.65
C VAL A 66 -22.60 -5.81 16.57
N GLY A 67 -22.45 -7.13 16.71
CA GLY A 67 -23.38 -7.99 17.42
C GLY A 67 -24.28 -8.83 16.51
N ASP A 68 -24.34 -8.53 15.22
CA ASP A 68 -25.10 -9.32 14.27
C ASP A 68 -24.53 -10.73 14.09
N LEU A 69 -25.43 -11.66 13.82
CA LEU A 69 -25.13 -13.05 13.54
C LEU A 69 -25.03 -13.27 12.02
N ALA A 70 -23.83 -13.51 11.53
CA ALA A 70 -23.53 -13.72 10.12
C ALA A 70 -23.14 -15.17 9.82
N LEU A 71 -23.47 -15.61 8.61
CA LEU A 71 -23.02 -16.90 8.06
C LEU A 71 -21.81 -16.68 7.15
N VAL A 72 -20.79 -17.52 7.25
CA VAL A 72 -19.59 -17.41 6.40
C VAL A 72 -19.74 -18.30 5.17
N SER A 73 -19.65 -17.72 3.97
CA SER A 73 -19.75 -18.47 2.72
C SER A 73 -18.54 -19.39 2.53
N THR A 74 -18.76 -20.69 2.38
CA THR A 74 -17.67 -21.69 2.20
C THR A 74 -17.17 -21.80 0.76
N LEU A 75 -17.78 -21.08 -0.18
CA LEU A 75 -17.56 -21.24 -1.62
C LEU A 75 -16.09 -21.05 -2.03
N ASN A 76 -15.39 -20.13 -1.37
CA ASN A 76 -14.00 -19.79 -1.66
C ASN A 76 -12.99 -20.49 -0.73
N PHE A 77 -13.46 -21.35 0.19
CA PHE A 77 -12.58 -22.04 1.13
C PHE A 77 -12.00 -23.30 0.50
N ASN A 78 -10.75 -23.21 0.06
CA ASN A 78 -9.99 -24.34 -0.48
C ASN A 78 -9.49 -25.32 0.59
N ASN A 79 -9.49 -24.91 1.87
CA ASN A 79 -8.94 -25.70 2.98
C ASN A 79 -9.93 -26.74 3.56
N ILE A 80 -11.19 -26.74 3.12
CA ILE A 80 -12.20 -27.70 3.59
C ILE A 80 -12.08 -28.97 2.74
N LYS A 81 -11.63 -30.09 3.31
CA LYS A 81 -11.54 -31.38 2.62
C LYS A 81 -12.94 -31.91 2.26
N GLY A 82 -13.07 -32.52 1.07
CA GLY A 82 -14.31 -33.17 0.63
C GLY A 82 -14.82 -32.71 -0.75
N PRO A 83 -15.75 -33.46 -1.36
CA PRO A 83 -16.29 -33.17 -2.68
C PRO A 83 -17.08 -31.85 -2.68
N LYS A 84 -16.76 -30.93 -3.61
CA LYS A 84 -17.37 -29.58 -3.71
C LYS A 84 -18.91 -29.59 -3.70
N LYS A 85 -19.55 -30.62 -4.27
CA LYS A 85 -21.01 -30.72 -4.40
C LYS A 85 -21.74 -31.06 -3.09
N LEU A 86 -21.03 -31.61 -2.10
CA LEU A 86 -21.61 -31.98 -0.80
C LEU A 86 -21.22 -30.99 0.31
N LYS A 87 -20.55 -29.88 -0.04
CA LYS A 87 -20.18 -28.84 0.92
C LYS A 87 -21.39 -27.94 1.16
N ASN A 88 -21.74 -27.73 2.42
CA ASN A 88 -22.69 -26.68 2.78
C ASN A 88 -22.15 -25.34 2.31
N SER A 89 -22.95 -24.56 1.57
CA SER A 89 -22.57 -23.26 1.01
C SER A 89 -22.21 -22.21 2.06
N PHE A 90 -22.63 -22.45 3.31
CA PHE A 90 -22.41 -21.57 4.45
C PHE A 90 -21.95 -22.40 5.66
N SER A 91 -21.07 -21.81 6.46
CA SER A 91 -20.58 -22.38 7.71
C SER A 91 -20.98 -21.50 8.86
N GLY A 92 -21.56 -22.14 9.89
CA GLY A 92 -21.72 -21.61 11.25
C GLY A 92 -22.46 -20.29 11.38
N THR A 93 -22.87 -19.96 12.60
CA THR A 93 -23.37 -18.63 12.93
C THR A 93 -22.30 -17.94 13.76
N PHE A 94 -21.71 -16.88 13.21
CA PHE A 94 -20.64 -16.13 13.84
C PHE A 94 -21.14 -14.73 14.21
N MET A 95 -20.74 -14.25 15.38
CA MET A 95 -21.07 -12.90 15.82
C MET A 95 -20.01 -11.92 15.33
N ILE A 96 -20.43 -10.82 14.73
CA ILE A 96 -19.56 -9.73 14.31
C ILE A 96 -19.08 -8.97 15.56
N LYS A 97 -17.76 -8.90 15.78
CA LYS A 97 -17.14 -8.21 16.91
C LYS A 97 -16.71 -6.78 16.56
N ALA A 98 -16.26 -6.56 15.32
CA ALA A 98 -15.80 -5.25 14.87
C ALA A 98 -15.96 -5.06 13.35
N LEU A 99 -16.14 -3.80 12.94
CA LEU A 99 -16.15 -3.39 11.54
C LEU A 99 -14.80 -2.75 11.19
N HIS A 100 -14.15 -3.25 10.13
CA HIS A 100 -12.86 -2.77 9.61
C HIS A 100 -13.04 -2.02 8.29
N GLY A 101 -13.83 -0.93 8.34
CA GLY A 101 -14.28 -0.19 7.15
C GLY A 101 -15.64 -0.66 6.65
N PRO A 102 -16.07 -0.22 5.45
CA PRO A 102 -17.43 -0.47 4.96
C PRO A 102 -17.70 -1.94 4.59
N ASN A 103 -16.68 -2.69 4.16
CA ASN A 103 -16.85 -4.02 3.55
C ASN A 103 -16.10 -5.15 4.28
N SER A 104 -15.56 -4.88 5.47
CA SER A 104 -14.74 -5.84 6.20
C SER A 104 -15.16 -5.93 7.65
N VAL A 105 -15.24 -7.15 8.18
CA VAL A 105 -15.72 -7.44 9.54
C VAL A 105 -14.81 -8.46 10.21
N GLN A 106 -14.74 -8.42 11.54
CA GLN A 106 -13.97 -9.34 12.39
C GLN A 106 -14.83 -9.90 13.51
#